data_AF-A0A1M6F3R5-F1
#
_entry.id   AF-A0A1M6F3R5-F1
#
_cell.length_a   1.000
_cell.length_b   1.000
_cell.length_c   1.000
_cell.angle_alpha   90.00
_cell.angle_beta   90.00
_cell.angle_gamma   90.00
#
_symmetry.space_group_name_H-M   'P 1'
#
loop_
_entity.id
_entity.type
_entity.pdbx_description
1 polymer ?
#
loop_
_entity_poly.entity_id
_entity_poly.type
_entity_poly.pdbx_seq_one_letter_code
_entity_poly.pdbx_strand_id
1 'polypeptide(L)'
;MEQMSKITNTFRTSITMSKREKHLFLLFFVVLLFWLSYQFIFIPQSIKLKALTAEKQNIENQIKILEELISKDYDLKLEEETLKSNLYEKYQKYYYTIDQPDIIHILNAIIEDSGLKISSMSFTQPSYVDYEGLDGVNKISISLPFRGEYSSVESFLYQLQNSSKKLLVDNLSISRDGHDNIINGHISLIAFSYGDEKKSETNYFYVNAYSKNSKSDPFEVIEGYQNKIETTDESEFNIIKEEKRNLIYDMESDDIYFMGSSPDVTGEVIRFSNGKYGKSSIRAEYFISTNNDVERAYIVLDDKNINIKYPPQNIGIWAFSYGYSPITIGMRFQDLNGKKINLKLCEGVNWTGWQYIFATPPQDIKLYPLKLDRIYFELEPNKYDYGVMLFDQIEADYPKNKEIKLLEEHNYIFYMVKPGDTLKSISKKFYDTESNYLKLAKDNGLDADVELEAGKVLVIAK
;
A
#
# COMPACT_ATOMS: atom_id res chain seq x y z
N MET A 1 -45.72 94.74 17.14
CA MET A 1 -44.97 95.03 15.90
C MET A 1 -43.84 95.97 16.27
N GLU A 2 -42.62 95.54 15.96
CA GLU A 2 -41.34 96.26 15.92
C GLU A 2 -40.87 97.06 17.15
N GLN A 3 -39.92 96.47 17.88
CA GLN A 3 -38.86 97.24 18.56
C GLN A 3 -37.50 96.73 18.05
N MET A 4 -36.86 97.51 17.18
CA MET A 4 -35.42 97.43 16.95
C MET A 4 -34.72 98.29 18.01
N SER A 5 -33.99 97.68 18.94
CA SER A 5 -33.00 98.38 19.75
C SER A 5 -31.62 98.25 19.10
N LYS A 6 -31.22 99.31 18.40
CA LYS A 6 -29.81 99.57 18.08
C LYS A 6 -29.14 100.09 19.35
N ILE A 7 -28.23 99.30 19.92
CA ILE A 7 -27.22 99.82 20.85
C ILE A 7 -25.90 99.89 20.10
N THR A 8 -25.60 101.09 19.61
CA THR A 8 -24.25 101.52 19.25
C THR A 8 -23.54 101.96 20.52
N ASN A 9 -22.38 101.37 20.83
CA ASN A 9 -21.40 102.02 21.69
C ASN A 9 -20.02 101.97 21.03
N THR A 10 -19.65 103.12 20.50
CA THR A 10 -18.34 103.47 19.97
C THR A 10 -17.38 103.76 21.12
N PHE A 11 -16.38 102.90 21.33
CA PHE A 11 -15.13 103.31 21.95
C PHE A 11 -14.15 103.68 20.83
N ARG A 12 -13.95 104.97 20.59
CA ARG A 12 -12.82 105.48 19.78
C ARG A 12 -11.90 106.29 20.68
N THR A 13 -10.87 105.65 21.21
CA THR A 13 -9.69 106.32 21.76
C THR A 13 -8.74 106.63 20.59
N SER A 14 -8.66 107.89 20.15
CA SER A 14 -7.64 108.30 19.16
C SER A 14 -6.30 108.50 19.87
N ILE A 15 -5.45 107.47 19.85
CA ILE A 15 -4.09 107.53 20.40
C ILE A 15 -3.19 108.23 19.37
N THR A 16 -2.64 109.40 19.71
CA THR A 16 -1.66 110.12 18.87
C THR A 16 -0.24 109.59 19.14
N MET A 17 0.19 108.58 18.38
CA MET A 17 1.52 107.96 18.54
C MET A 17 2.60 108.58 17.66
N SER A 18 3.83 108.67 18.18
CA SER A 18 5.03 109.13 17.46
C SER A 18 5.51 108.09 16.42
N LYS A 19 6.30 108.51 15.42
CA LYS A 19 6.86 107.60 14.39
C LYS A 19 7.70 106.46 15.00
N ARG A 20 8.40 106.72 16.11
CA ARG A 20 9.19 105.71 16.83
C ARG A 20 8.29 104.69 17.52
N GLU A 21 7.18 105.12 18.10
CA GLU A 21 6.20 104.24 18.77
C GLU A 21 5.50 103.32 17.78
N LYS A 22 5.16 103.80 16.57
CA LYS A 22 4.60 102.95 15.51
C LYS A 22 5.56 101.84 15.07
N HIS A 23 6.86 102.13 14.92
CA HIS A 23 7.86 101.09 14.62
C HIS A 23 8.06 100.13 15.79
N LEU A 24 8.02 100.62 17.03
CA LEU A 24 8.14 99.77 18.22
C LEU A 24 6.94 98.82 18.38
N PHE A 25 5.73 99.29 18.07
CA PHE A 25 4.52 98.46 18.04
C PHE A 25 4.53 97.44 16.90
N LEU A 26 5.03 97.80 15.72
CA LEU A 26 5.19 96.86 14.61
C LEU A 26 6.20 95.75 14.98
N LEU A 27 7.34 96.12 15.57
CA LEU A 27 8.33 95.17 16.05
C LEU A 27 7.75 94.26 17.14
N PHE A 28 7.03 94.83 18.10
CA PHE A 28 6.33 94.08 19.14
C PHE A 28 5.30 93.11 18.54
N PHE A 29 4.53 93.53 17.54
CA PHE A 29 3.56 92.68 16.86
C PHE A 29 4.23 91.52 16.13
N VAL A 30 5.35 91.76 15.44
CA VAL A 30 6.14 90.70 14.79
C VAL A 30 6.68 89.71 15.83
N VAL A 31 7.24 90.20 16.93
CA VAL A 31 7.73 89.35 18.04
C VAL A 31 6.59 88.55 18.67
N LEU A 32 5.42 89.17 18.87
CA LEU A 32 4.21 88.52 19.37
C LEU A 32 3.74 87.41 18.42
N LEU A 33 3.79 87.64 17.11
CA LEU A 33 3.39 86.69 16.08
C LEU A 33 4.35 85.49 16.03
N PHE A 34 5.66 85.73 16.15
CA PHE A 34 6.66 84.66 16.31
C PHE A 34 6.46 83.87 17.60
N TRP A 35 6.18 84.54 18.72
CA TRP A 35 5.91 83.87 19.99
C TRP A 35 4.63 83.02 19.92
N LEU A 36 3.56 83.53 19.31
CA LEU A 36 2.32 82.78 19.06
C LEU A 36 2.56 81.58 18.14
N SER A 37 3.30 81.74 17.03
CA SER A 37 3.67 80.64 16.13
C SER A 37 4.51 79.58 16.86
N TYR A 38 5.49 80.02 17.65
CA TYR A 38 6.32 79.14 18.46
C TYR A 38 5.48 78.33 19.45
N GLN A 39 4.58 79.00 20.18
CA GLN A 39 3.74 78.39 21.22
C GLN A 39 2.66 77.46 20.65
N PHE A 40 1.95 77.88 19.60
CA PHE A 40 0.77 77.17 19.09
C PHE A 40 1.05 76.21 17.94
N ILE A 41 2.20 76.33 17.26
CA ILE A 41 2.53 75.47 16.10
C ILE A 41 3.76 74.60 16.42
N PHE A 42 4.89 75.21 16.78
CA PHE A 42 6.14 74.46 16.98
C PHE A 42 6.11 73.54 18.20
N ILE A 43 5.63 74.02 19.36
CA ILE A 43 5.56 73.19 20.58
C ILE A 43 4.71 71.94 20.38
N PRO A 44 3.42 72.01 19.95
CA PRO A 44 2.62 70.81 19.77
C PRO A 44 3.17 69.88 18.69
N GLN A 45 3.75 70.41 17.61
CA GLN A 45 4.41 69.58 16.60
C GLN A 45 5.65 68.86 17.14
N SER A 46 6.47 69.54 17.96
CA SER A 46 7.65 68.93 18.58
C SER A 46 7.29 67.82 19.56
N ILE A 47 6.20 67.98 20.32
CA ILE A 47 5.67 66.96 21.23
C ILE A 47 5.17 65.76 20.42
N LYS A 48 4.40 66.01 19.35
CA LYS A 48 3.89 64.94 18.47
C LYS A 48 5.04 64.19 17.79
N LEU A 49 6.08 64.90 17.34
CA LEU A 49 7.26 64.30 16.73
C LEU A 49 8.03 63.44 17.73
N LYS A 50 8.23 63.91 18.97
CA LYS A 50 8.84 63.11 20.05
C LYS A 50 8.02 61.85 20.36
N ALA A 51 6.70 61.97 20.43
CA ALA A 51 5.81 60.83 20.66
C ALA A 51 5.91 59.80 19.52
N LEU A 52 5.84 60.25 18.27
CA LEU A 52 6.00 59.40 17.08
C LEU A 52 7.38 58.74 17.01
N THR A 53 8.45 59.45 17.38
CA THR A 53 9.79 58.85 17.43
C THR A 53 9.92 57.80 18.54
N ALA A 54 9.30 58.02 19.69
CA ALA A 54 9.28 57.04 20.78
C ALA A 54 8.47 55.79 20.40
N GLU A 55 7.34 55.99 19.72
CA GLU A 55 6.52 54.90 19.19
C GLU A 55 7.26 54.09 18.13
N LYS A 56 7.92 54.76 17.18
CA LYS A 56 8.78 54.09 16.18
C LYS A 56 9.86 53.25 16.85
N GLN A 57 10.53 53.80 17.85
CA GLN A 57 11.60 53.09 18.57
C GLN A 57 11.07 51.87 19.35
N ASN A 58 9.86 51.96 19.90
CA ASN A 58 9.18 50.82 20.52
C ASN A 58 8.89 49.71 19.50
N ILE A 59 8.34 50.07 18.33
CA ILE A 59 8.05 49.10 17.27
C ILE A 59 9.33 48.43 16.75
N GLU A 60 10.41 49.19 16.54
CA GLU A 60 11.72 48.63 16.15
C GLU A 60 12.26 47.64 17.18
N ASN A 61 12.12 47.94 18.48
CA ASN A 61 12.50 47.00 19.54
C ASN A 61 11.63 45.73 19.53
N GLN A 62 10.32 45.86 19.27
CA GLN A 62 9.42 44.70 19.15
C GLN A 62 9.79 43.80 17.98
N ILE A 63 10.15 44.39 16.83
CA ILE A 63 10.63 43.64 15.66
C ILE A 63 11.90 42.88 16.00
N LYS A 64 12.87 43.53 16.66
CA LYS A 64 14.12 42.88 17.07
C LYS A 64 13.89 41.68 18.00
N ILE A 65 12.99 41.82 18.98
CA ILE A 65 12.63 40.71 19.88
C ILE A 65 11.97 39.56 19.09
N LEU A 66 11.09 39.88 18.13
CA LEU A 66 10.45 38.87 17.28
C LEU A 66 11.46 38.15 16.39
N GLU A 67 12.42 38.85 15.81
CA GLU A 67 13.50 38.25 15.00
C GLU A 67 14.36 37.29 15.83
N GLU A 68 14.70 37.65 17.07
CA GLU A 68 15.45 36.79 17.98
C GLU A 68 14.66 35.52 18.34
N LEU A 69 13.35 35.65 18.61
CA LEU A 69 12.47 34.51 18.87
C LEU A 69 12.35 33.59 17.64
N ILE A 70 12.23 34.14 16.43
CA ILE A 70 12.18 33.36 15.18
C ILE A 70 13.49 32.62 14.94
N SER A 71 14.64 33.27 15.17
CA SER A 71 15.94 32.61 15.02
C SER A 71 16.11 31.42 15.95
N LYS A 72 15.66 31.56 17.21
CA LYS A 72 15.69 30.47 18.19
C LYS A 72 14.74 29.33 17.83
N ASP A 73 13.56 29.63 17.30
CA ASP A 73 12.61 28.61 16.81
C ASP A 73 13.19 27.81 15.64
N TYR A 74 13.90 28.48 14.73
CA TYR A 74 14.59 27.83 13.62
C TYR A 74 15.70 26.88 14.11
N ASP A 75 16.55 27.34 15.04
CA ASP A 75 17.62 26.52 15.61
C ASP A 75 17.07 25.31 16.37
N LEU A 76 15.99 25.49 17.14
CA LEU A 76 15.32 24.40 17.87
C LEU A 76 14.71 23.36 16.92
N LYS A 77 14.10 23.78 15.81
CA LYS A 77 13.59 22.86 14.78
C LYS A 77 14.71 22.07 14.13
N LEU A 78 15.83 22.72 13.83
CA LEU A 78 16.98 22.05 13.24
C LEU A 78 17.61 21.05 14.22
N GLU A 79 17.71 21.41 15.50
CA GLU A 79 18.11 20.49 16.56
C GLU A 79 17.14 19.30 16.65
N GLU A 80 15.83 19.54 16.64
CA GLU A 80 14.81 18.48 16.66
C GLU A 80 14.94 17.53 15.46
N GLU A 81 15.15 18.05 14.25
CA GLU A 81 15.36 17.25 13.04
C GLU A 81 16.64 16.41 13.14
N THR A 82 17.74 16.99 13.60
CA THR A 82 18.99 16.24 13.79
C THR A 82 18.85 15.15 14.86
N LEU A 83 18.14 15.43 15.95
CA LEU A 83 17.91 14.49 17.04
C LEU A 83 17.01 13.34 16.59
N LYS A 84 15.95 13.63 15.82
CA LYS A 84 15.10 12.64 15.16
C LYS A 84 15.89 11.76 14.19
N SER A 85 16.76 12.35 13.38
CA SER A 85 17.62 11.61 12.44
C SER A 85 18.59 10.67 13.16
N ASN A 86 19.29 11.16 14.19
CA ASN A 86 20.20 10.37 15.01
C ASN A 86 19.50 9.22 15.74
N LEU A 87 18.28 9.49 16.20
CA LEU A 87 17.41 8.53 16.86
C LEU A 87 16.93 7.45 15.86
N TYR A 88 16.54 7.84 14.64
CA TYR A 88 16.15 6.93 13.58
C TYR A 88 17.30 6.00 13.17
N GLU A 89 18.53 6.52 13.00
CA GLU A 89 19.71 5.73 12.66
C GLU A 89 20.03 4.66 13.74
N LYS A 90 19.88 5.01 15.01
CA LYS A 90 20.08 4.05 16.11
C LYS A 90 18.98 3.00 16.18
N TYR A 91 17.74 3.40 15.95
CA TYR A 91 16.59 2.51 16.03
C TYR A 91 16.48 1.54 14.85
N GLN A 92 16.93 1.92 13.65
CA GLN A 92 16.96 1.02 12.50
C GLN A 92 17.76 -0.27 12.74
N LYS A 93 18.73 -0.25 13.67
CA LYS A 93 19.54 -1.43 14.03
C LYS A 93 18.76 -2.46 14.84
N TYR A 94 17.59 -2.10 15.38
CA TYR A 94 16.71 -2.97 16.17
C TYR A 94 15.36 -3.15 15.44
N TYR A 95 14.52 -4.06 15.93
CA TYR A 95 13.20 -4.27 15.36
C TYR A 95 12.22 -3.24 15.92
N TYR A 96 11.37 -2.66 15.08
CA TYR A 96 10.30 -1.78 15.55
C TYR A 96 9.19 -2.62 16.22
N THR A 97 8.74 -3.66 15.52
CA THR A 97 7.83 -4.69 16.03
C THR A 97 8.47 -6.06 15.86
N ILE A 98 8.19 -6.99 16.78
CA ILE A 98 8.55 -8.40 16.58
C ILE A 98 7.64 -8.99 15.50
N ASP A 99 8.22 -9.29 14.35
CA ASP A 99 7.58 -10.05 13.28
C ASP A 99 8.42 -11.28 12.96
N GLN A 100 7.84 -12.48 13.17
CA GLN A 100 8.57 -13.74 12.98
C GLN A 100 9.00 -13.95 11.52
N PRO A 101 8.15 -13.73 10.50
CA PRO A 101 8.55 -13.73 9.09
C PRO A 101 9.78 -12.88 8.78
N ASP A 102 9.85 -11.63 9.24
CA ASP A 102 11.00 -10.75 9.02
C ASP A 102 12.29 -11.33 9.63
N ILE A 103 12.20 -11.87 10.85
CA ILE A 103 13.31 -12.53 11.54
C ILE A 103 13.76 -13.79 10.76
N ILE A 104 12.81 -14.60 10.27
CA ILE A 104 13.09 -15.81 9.48
C ILE A 104 13.82 -15.44 8.19
N HIS A 105 13.37 -14.40 7.48
CA HIS A 105 14.00 -13.95 6.24
C HIS A 105 15.47 -13.56 6.46
N ILE A 106 15.74 -12.75 7.50
CA ILE A 106 17.10 -12.32 7.83
C ILE A 106 17.96 -13.51 8.26
N LEU A 107 17.43 -14.40 9.10
CA LEU A 107 18.16 -15.58 9.54
C LEU A 107 18.45 -16.55 8.39
N ASN A 108 17.52 -16.75 7.46
CA ASN A 108 17.73 -17.63 6.31
C ASN A 108 18.89 -17.15 5.45
N ALA A 109 18.98 -15.84 5.17
CA ALA A 109 20.13 -15.28 4.45
C ALA A 109 21.45 -15.56 5.19
N ILE A 110 21.49 -15.36 6.51
CA ILE A 110 22.68 -15.63 7.35
C ILE A 110 23.04 -17.13 7.34
N ILE A 111 22.04 -18.01 7.39
CA ILE A 111 22.22 -19.47 7.40
C ILE A 111 22.76 -19.95 6.05
N GLU A 112 22.18 -19.49 4.94
CA GLU A 112 22.61 -19.84 3.58
C GLU A 112 24.07 -19.41 3.33
N ASP A 113 24.44 -18.19 3.73
CA ASP A 113 25.79 -17.65 3.55
C ASP A 113 26.85 -18.30 4.45
N SER A 114 26.44 -18.86 5.60
CA SER A 114 27.36 -19.51 6.54
C SER A 114 27.62 -20.99 6.24
N GLY A 115 26.78 -21.63 5.41
CA GLY A 115 26.84 -23.06 5.14
C GLY A 115 26.48 -23.94 6.35
N LEU A 116 25.96 -23.34 7.43
CA LEU A 116 25.56 -24.04 8.65
C LEU A 116 24.22 -24.76 8.42
N LYS A 117 24.15 -26.08 8.68
CA LYS A 117 22.89 -26.81 8.51
C LYS A 117 22.02 -26.67 9.75
N ILE A 118 20.84 -26.09 9.59
CA ILE A 118 19.86 -25.94 10.67
C ILE A 118 18.72 -26.94 10.45
N SER A 119 18.46 -27.78 11.44
CA SER A 119 17.43 -28.83 11.34
C SER A 119 16.02 -28.30 11.57
N SER A 120 15.90 -27.26 12.40
CA SER A 120 14.62 -26.63 12.74
C SER A 120 14.86 -25.23 13.29
N MET A 121 13.84 -24.38 13.21
CA MET A 121 13.82 -23.07 13.84
C MET A 121 12.57 -22.96 14.70
N SER A 122 12.74 -22.63 15.99
CA SER A 122 11.62 -22.52 16.94
C SER A 122 11.62 -21.16 17.64
N PHE A 123 10.43 -20.60 17.84
CA PHE A 123 10.23 -19.28 18.43
C PHE A 123 9.41 -19.37 19.73
N THR A 124 9.72 -18.52 20.69
CA THR A 124 8.84 -18.30 21.86
C THR A 124 7.72 -17.32 21.51
N GLN A 125 6.72 -17.22 22.39
CA GLN A 125 5.80 -16.08 22.33
C GLN A 125 6.54 -14.79 22.67
N PRO A 126 6.21 -13.65 22.04
CA PRO A 126 6.72 -12.33 22.45
C PRO A 126 6.41 -12.05 23.91
N SER A 127 7.37 -11.48 24.63
CA SER A 127 7.22 -11.12 26.05
C SER A 127 7.94 -9.82 26.36
N TYR A 128 7.45 -9.07 27.36
CA TYR A 128 8.12 -7.86 27.82
C TYR A 128 9.46 -8.16 28.47
N VAL A 129 10.41 -7.24 28.31
CA VAL A 129 11.67 -7.27 29.03
C VAL A 129 11.44 -6.75 30.44
N ASP A 130 11.50 -7.64 31.42
CA ASP A 130 11.40 -7.31 32.84
C ASP A 130 12.78 -6.84 33.37
N TYR A 131 13.14 -5.60 33.06
CA TYR A 131 14.38 -4.96 33.50
C TYR A 131 14.16 -3.46 33.71
N GLU A 132 14.70 -2.90 34.79
CA GLU A 132 14.57 -1.47 35.09
C GLU A 132 15.12 -0.62 33.93
N GLY A 133 14.27 0.27 33.39
CA GLY A 133 14.62 1.19 32.30
C GLY A 133 14.33 0.67 30.88
N LEU A 134 13.72 -0.51 30.72
CA LEU A 134 13.34 -1.09 29.42
C LEU A 134 11.82 -1.28 29.28
N ASP A 135 11.04 -0.35 29.84
CA ASP A 135 9.59 -0.33 29.69
C ASP A 135 9.20 -0.23 28.20
N GLY A 136 8.27 -1.07 27.76
CA GLY A 136 7.81 -1.12 26.36
C GLY A 136 8.71 -1.90 25.40
N VAL A 137 9.82 -2.48 25.89
CA VAL A 137 10.66 -3.36 25.06
C VAL A 137 10.12 -4.79 25.11
N ASN A 138 9.80 -5.34 23.94
CA ASN A 138 9.45 -6.74 23.77
C ASN A 138 10.67 -7.55 23.32
N LYS A 139 10.70 -8.82 23.70
CA LYS A 139 11.69 -9.79 23.25
C LYS A 139 11.03 -11.06 22.73
N ILE A 140 11.69 -11.71 21.77
CA ILE A 140 11.38 -13.05 21.31
C ILE A 140 12.66 -13.88 21.27
N SER A 141 12.58 -15.10 21.79
CA SER A 141 13.71 -16.04 21.79
C SER A 141 13.57 -17.00 20.62
N ILE A 142 14.69 -17.28 19.97
CA ILE A 142 14.80 -18.10 18.76
C ILE A 142 15.78 -19.22 19.08
N SER A 143 15.41 -20.45 18.77
CA SER A 143 16.21 -21.64 19.07
C SER A 143 16.54 -22.38 17.77
N LEU A 144 17.84 -22.61 17.57
CA LEU A 144 18.45 -23.07 16.33
C LEU A 144 19.37 -24.27 16.60
N PRO A 145 18.87 -25.51 16.60
CA PRO A 145 19.71 -26.69 16.54
C PRO A 145 20.44 -26.77 15.20
N PHE A 146 21.76 -26.92 15.26
CA PHE A 146 22.62 -26.91 14.09
C PHE A 146 23.52 -28.14 14.02
N ARG A 147 23.97 -28.44 12.80
CA ARG A 147 24.99 -29.43 12.48
C ARG A 147 25.91 -28.86 11.41
N GLY A 148 27.22 -28.96 11.59
CA GLY A 148 28.17 -28.46 10.61
C GLY A 148 29.60 -28.56 11.08
N GLU A 149 30.51 -27.93 10.34
CA GLU A 149 31.89 -27.75 10.79
C GLU A 149 32.00 -26.53 11.72
N TYR A 150 33.08 -26.47 12.51
CA TYR A 150 33.35 -25.32 13.38
C TYR A 150 33.48 -24.01 12.58
N SER A 151 34.07 -24.06 11.38
CA SER A 151 34.20 -22.94 10.45
C SER A 151 32.85 -22.35 10.04
N SER A 152 31.82 -23.19 9.86
CA SER A 152 30.46 -22.74 9.54
C SER A 152 29.81 -21.97 10.70
N VAL A 153 30.08 -22.37 11.95
CA VAL A 153 29.59 -21.63 13.13
C VAL A 153 30.29 -20.28 13.27
N GLU A 154 31.59 -20.22 13.02
CA GLU A 154 32.34 -18.96 12.99
C GLU A 154 31.80 -18.01 11.92
N SER A 155 31.56 -18.51 10.70
CA SER A 155 30.94 -17.74 9.62
C SER A 155 29.54 -17.25 9.99
N PHE A 156 28.71 -18.11 10.61
CA PHE A 156 27.38 -17.73 11.08
C PHE A 156 27.43 -16.57 12.07
N LEU A 157 28.33 -16.61 13.06
CA LEU A 157 28.48 -15.52 14.03
C LEU A 157 28.98 -14.23 13.40
N TYR A 158 29.90 -14.32 12.43
CA TYR A 158 30.38 -13.17 11.66
C TYR A 158 29.25 -12.50 10.85
N GLN A 159 28.45 -13.31 10.14
CA GLN A 159 27.31 -12.80 9.38
C GLN A 159 26.23 -12.22 10.29
N LEU A 160 25.95 -12.87 11.42
CA LEU A 160 25.04 -12.36 12.44
C LEU A 160 25.48 -10.98 12.97
N GLN A 161 26.78 -10.81 13.23
CA GLN A 161 27.33 -9.54 13.71
C GLN A 161 27.17 -8.39 12.70
N ASN A 162 27.36 -8.69 11.41
CA ASN A 162 27.32 -7.72 10.32
C ASN A 162 25.92 -7.51 9.72
N SER A 163 24.93 -8.25 10.21
CA SER A 163 23.55 -8.12 9.76
C SER A 163 22.96 -6.73 10.04
N SER A 164 22.00 -6.34 9.21
CA SER A 164 21.29 -5.06 9.30
C SER A 164 20.49 -4.90 10.59
N LYS A 165 20.11 -6.02 11.23
CA LYS A 165 19.36 -6.06 12.48
C LYS A 165 20.13 -6.78 13.57
N LYS A 166 20.22 -6.19 14.75
CA LYS A 166 20.92 -6.78 15.89
C LYS A 166 20.09 -7.90 16.52
N LEU A 167 20.69 -9.08 16.59
CA LEU A 167 20.21 -10.26 17.30
C LEU A 167 21.24 -10.60 18.38
N LEU A 168 20.78 -10.80 19.61
CA LEU A 168 21.65 -11.14 20.73
C LEU A 168 21.81 -12.65 20.81
N VAL A 169 23.05 -13.15 20.88
CA VAL A 169 23.30 -14.57 21.18
C VAL A 169 23.17 -14.75 22.69
N ASP A 170 22.14 -15.47 23.10
CA ASP A 170 21.83 -15.76 24.51
C ASP A 170 22.59 -16.99 25.00
N ASN A 171 22.64 -18.03 24.16
CA ASN A 171 23.37 -19.26 24.47
C ASN A 171 23.92 -19.90 23.19
N LEU A 172 25.09 -20.51 23.29
CA LEU A 172 25.70 -21.34 22.26
C LEU A 172 26.25 -22.59 22.93
N SER A 173 25.69 -23.75 22.60
CA SER A 173 26.17 -25.04 23.04
C SER A 173 26.71 -25.83 21.86
N ILE A 174 27.88 -26.45 22.04
CA ILE A 174 28.55 -27.21 20.99
C ILE A 174 28.98 -28.56 21.57
N SER A 175 28.68 -29.62 20.84
CA SER A 175 29.09 -30.98 21.15
C SER A 175 29.72 -31.61 19.92
N ARG A 176 30.77 -32.42 20.12
CA ARG A 176 31.48 -33.08 19.02
C ARG A 176 30.77 -34.39 18.69
N ASP A 177 30.44 -34.58 17.42
CA ASP A 177 30.01 -35.88 16.92
C ASP A 177 31.25 -36.74 16.68
N GLY A 178 31.23 -38.00 17.12
CA GLY A 178 32.43 -38.78 17.43
C GLY A 178 33.42 -38.96 16.28
N HIS A 179 32.99 -38.88 15.01
CA HIS A 179 33.83 -38.99 13.81
C HIS A 179 33.44 -37.91 12.77
N ASP A 180 34.38 -37.52 11.91
CA ASP A 180 34.22 -36.62 10.75
C ASP A 180 34.17 -35.09 10.98
N ASN A 181 34.84 -34.55 12.01
CA ASN A 181 35.02 -33.10 12.22
C ASN A 181 33.72 -32.25 12.26
N ILE A 182 32.58 -32.93 12.37
CA ILE A 182 31.24 -32.36 12.46
C ILE A 182 30.90 -32.12 13.93
N ILE A 183 30.32 -30.96 14.19
CA ILE A 183 29.78 -30.55 15.48
C ILE A 183 28.26 -30.49 15.39
N ASN A 184 27.62 -30.89 16.48
CA ASN A 184 26.18 -30.72 16.71
C ASN A 184 26.03 -29.74 17.87
N GLY A 185 25.11 -28.81 17.76
CA GLY A 185 24.92 -27.82 18.80
C GLY A 185 23.60 -27.12 18.71
N HIS A 186 23.44 -26.15 19.60
CA HIS A 186 22.25 -25.34 19.69
C HIS A 186 22.63 -23.88 19.94
N ILE A 187 22.03 -22.98 19.17
CA ILE A 187 22.14 -21.53 19.32
C ILE A 187 20.78 -20.97 19.78
N SER A 188 20.79 -20.25 20.89
CA SER A 188 19.68 -19.39 21.32
C SER A 188 19.98 -17.95 20.94
N LEU A 189 19.07 -17.32 20.20
CA LEU A 189 19.12 -15.89 19.88
C LEU A 189 17.94 -15.16 20.53
N ILE A 190 18.11 -13.87 20.81
CA ILE A 190 17.05 -12.97 21.27
C ILE A 190 16.96 -11.79 20.30
N ALA A 191 15.76 -11.55 19.78
CA ALA A 191 15.43 -10.32 19.08
C ALA A 191 14.66 -9.38 20.00
N PHE A 192 15.04 -8.10 20.01
CA PHE A 192 14.38 -7.05 20.79
C PHE A 192 13.60 -6.11 19.88
N SER A 193 12.43 -5.67 20.32
CA SER A 193 11.69 -4.58 19.70
C SER A 193 11.27 -3.51 20.69
N TYR A 194 11.20 -2.26 20.22
CA TYR A 194 10.97 -1.08 21.07
C TYR A 194 9.64 -0.34 20.76
N GLY A 195 8.85 -0.82 19.80
CA GLY A 195 7.54 -0.27 19.48
C GLY A 195 6.42 -0.86 20.33
N ASP A 196 5.44 -0.03 20.69
CA ASP A 196 4.16 -0.48 21.24
C ASP A 196 3.40 -1.34 20.20
N GLU A 197 2.41 -2.11 20.67
CA GLU A 197 1.55 -3.01 19.87
C GLU A 197 0.83 -2.34 18.66
N LYS A 198 0.99 -1.02 18.45
CA LYS A 198 0.58 -0.34 17.23
C LYS A 198 1.67 -0.40 16.16
N LYS A 199 1.40 -1.24 15.16
CA LYS A 199 2.14 -1.34 13.90
C LYS A 199 2.48 0.05 13.35
N SER A 200 3.77 0.32 13.18
CA SER A 200 4.23 1.22 12.14
C SER A 200 4.23 0.41 10.85
N GLU A 201 3.32 0.74 9.95
CA GLU A 201 3.05 0.04 8.68
C GLU A 201 4.17 0.20 7.64
N THR A 202 5.31 0.79 8.01
CA THR A 202 6.31 1.27 7.04
C THR A 202 7.51 0.35 6.83
N ASN A 203 7.54 -0.86 7.41
CA ASN A 203 8.72 -1.74 7.28
C ASN A 203 8.44 -3.25 7.34
N TYR A 204 7.20 -3.68 7.09
CA TYR A 204 6.85 -5.10 7.04
C TYR A 204 7.17 -5.71 5.67
N PHE A 205 7.85 -6.85 5.63
CA PHE A 205 7.97 -7.64 4.40
C PHE A 205 6.76 -8.57 4.18
N TYR A 206 5.88 -8.74 5.18
CA TYR A 206 4.60 -9.47 5.07
C TYR A 206 3.51 -8.87 5.96
N VAL A 207 2.67 -7.95 5.46
CA VAL A 207 1.52 -7.44 6.24
C VAL A 207 0.33 -8.38 6.11
N ASN A 208 0.10 -9.24 7.10
CA ASN A 208 -1.25 -9.75 7.40
C ASN A 208 -1.71 -9.09 8.71
N ALA A 209 -2.57 -8.08 8.61
CA ALA A 209 -3.26 -7.51 9.76
C ALA A 209 -4.57 -8.25 10.01
N TYR A 210 -4.51 -9.44 10.62
CA TYR A 210 -5.69 -9.97 11.27
C TYR A 210 -5.91 -9.23 12.59
N SER A 211 -6.75 -8.20 12.59
CA SER A 211 -7.41 -7.75 13.82
C SER A 211 -8.66 -8.59 14.01
N LYS A 212 -8.67 -9.44 15.05
CA LYS A 212 -9.83 -10.23 15.46
C LYS A 212 -10.98 -9.30 15.84
N ASN A 213 -11.84 -8.95 14.90
CA ASN A 213 -13.15 -8.40 15.22
C ASN A 213 -14.02 -9.54 15.74
N SER A 214 -14.35 -9.46 17.02
CA SER A 214 -15.36 -10.25 17.70
C SER A 214 -16.71 -10.15 16.98
N LYS A 215 -16.95 -11.06 16.02
CA LYS A 215 -18.29 -11.43 15.59
C LYS A 215 -18.59 -12.83 16.13
N SER A 216 -19.79 -13.00 16.68
CA SER A 216 -20.33 -14.29 17.06
C SER A 216 -20.40 -15.24 15.86
N ASP A 217 -20.30 -16.54 16.14
CA ASP A 217 -20.32 -17.61 15.15
C ASP A 217 -21.51 -17.45 14.17
N PRO A 218 -21.27 -17.34 12.85
CA PRO A 218 -22.33 -17.17 11.86
C PRO A 218 -23.10 -18.46 11.56
N PHE A 219 -22.79 -19.58 12.21
CA PHE A 219 -23.49 -20.86 12.04
C PHE A 219 -24.39 -21.19 13.23
N GLU A 220 -25.42 -20.36 13.46
CA GLU A 220 -26.63 -20.86 14.14
C GLU A 220 -27.61 -21.43 13.12
N VAL A 221 -28.12 -22.63 13.42
CA VAL A 221 -29.12 -23.31 12.59
C VAL A 221 -30.43 -22.54 12.69
N ILE A 222 -30.83 -21.89 11.59
CA ILE A 222 -32.16 -21.29 11.49
C ILE A 222 -33.16 -22.42 11.19
N GLU A 223 -34.02 -22.74 12.16
CA GLU A 223 -35.16 -23.63 11.92
C GLU A 223 -36.12 -22.98 10.91
N GLY A 224 -36.31 -23.62 9.76
CA GLY A 224 -37.47 -23.36 8.88
C GLY A 224 -37.21 -22.73 7.49
N TYR A 225 -35.99 -22.68 6.96
CA TYR A 225 -35.78 -22.10 5.62
C TYR A 225 -36.03 -23.10 4.48
N GLN A 226 -37.10 -22.89 3.71
CA GLN A 226 -37.35 -23.51 2.40
C GLN A 226 -37.00 -22.51 1.28
N ASN A 227 -36.14 -22.94 0.35
CA ASN A 227 -35.77 -22.14 -0.82
C ASN A 227 -36.96 -21.95 -1.78
N LYS A 228 -37.35 -20.70 -2.01
CA LYS A 228 -38.07 -20.28 -3.21
C LYS A 228 -37.16 -19.42 -4.07
N ILE A 229 -36.90 -19.89 -5.28
CA ILE A 229 -36.30 -19.13 -6.36
C ILE A 229 -37.44 -18.33 -6.99
N GLU A 230 -37.33 -17.00 -6.98
CA GLU A 230 -38.13 -16.12 -7.82
C GLU A 230 -37.25 -15.54 -8.93
N THR A 231 -37.62 -15.89 -10.15
CA THR A 231 -37.22 -15.23 -11.40
C THR A 231 -37.96 -13.91 -11.52
N THR A 232 -37.25 -12.84 -11.89
CA THR A 232 -37.88 -11.61 -12.37
C THR A 232 -37.28 -11.22 -13.72
N ASP A 233 -38.21 -11.00 -14.65
CA ASP A 233 -38.01 -10.77 -16.07
C ASP A 233 -37.33 -9.45 -16.41
N GLU A 234 -36.84 -9.49 -17.65
CA GLU A 234 -36.15 -8.52 -18.48
C GLU A 234 -36.76 -7.10 -18.46
N SER A 235 -35.88 -6.11 -18.41
CA SER A 235 -36.13 -4.82 -19.06
C SER A 235 -34.90 -4.41 -19.87
N GLU A 236 -35.16 -4.17 -21.15
CA GLU A 236 -34.19 -3.83 -22.19
C GLU A 236 -33.34 -2.62 -21.80
N PHE A 237 -32.06 -2.87 -21.59
CA PHE A 237 -31.01 -1.88 -21.81
C PHE A 237 -30.23 -2.29 -23.05
N ASN A 238 -29.93 -1.34 -23.92
CA ASN A 238 -29.12 -1.53 -25.12
C ASN A 238 -27.73 -2.09 -24.74
N ILE A 239 -27.61 -3.42 -24.76
CA ILE A 239 -26.35 -4.13 -24.57
C ILE A 239 -25.53 -3.93 -25.83
N ILE A 240 -24.53 -3.07 -25.74
CA ILE A 240 -23.32 -3.19 -26.57
C ILE A 240 -22.91 -4.65 -26.42
N LYS A 241 -22.96 -5.38 -27.53
CA LYS A 241 -22.75 -6.82 -27.61
C LYS A 241 -21.36 -7.16 -27.07
N GLU A 242 -21.23 -7.34 -25.76
CA GLU A 242 -19.99 -7.81 -25.15
C GLU A 242 -19.79 -9.23 -25.64
N GLU A 243 -18.74 -9.42 -26.43
CA GLU A 243 -18.28 -10.74 -26.82
C GLU A 243 -18.11 -11.57 -25.55
N LYS A 244 -18.80 -12.72 -25.47
CA LYS A 244 -18.80 -13.62 -24.30
C LYS A 244 -17.36 -14.16 -24.10
N ARG A 245 -16.55 -13.48 -23.28
CA ARG A 245 -15.20 -13.86 -22.88
C ARG A 245 -15.27 -14.89 -21.74
N ASN A 246 -14.27 -15.76 -21.65
CA ASN A 246 -14.22 -16.79 -20.61
C ASN A 246 -13.53 -16.23 -19.37
N LEU A 247 -14.19 -16.33 -18.21
CA LEU A 247 -13.62 -15.96 -16.93
C LEU A 247 -12.46 -16.91 -16.58
N ILE A 248 -11.28 -16.34 -16.37
CA ILE A 248 -10.07 -17.07 -15.96
C ILE A 248 -9.90 -16.97 -14.45
N TYR A 249 -10.11 -15.78 -13.88
CA TYR A 249 -9.99 -15.55 -12.44
C TYR A 249 -10.83 -14.33 -12.04
N ASP A 250 -11.63 -14.46 -10.99
CA ASP A 250 -12.59 -13.44 -10.54
C ASP A 250 -11.98 -12.34 -9.67
N MET A 251 -10.72 -12.48 -9.24
CA MET A 251 -10.01 -11.51 -8.40
C MET A 251 -10.63 -11.29 -7.00
N GLU A 252 -11.47 -12.23 -6.53
CA GLU A 252 -12.19 -12.17 -5.24
C GLU A 252 -11.39 -12.82 -4.09
N SER A 253 -10.08 -12.60 -4.03
CA SER A 253 -9.21 -13.25 -3.07
C SER A 253 -8.62 -12.30 -2.05
N ASP A 254 -8.50 -12.80 -0.82
CA ASP A 254 -7.89 -12.09 0.31
C ASP A 254 -6.35 -12.27 0.38
N ASP A 255 -5.80 -13.40 -0.10
CA ASP A 255 -4.33 -13.63 -0.04
C ASP A 255 -3.63 -13.15 -1.32
N ILE A 256 -3.44 -11.84 -1.46
CA ILE A 256 -2.75 -11.24 -2.61
C ILE A 256 -1.67 -10.29 -2.08
N TYR A 257 -0.47 -10.39 -2.63
CA TYR A 257 0.69 -9.70 -2.07
C TYR A 257 1.21 -8.63 -3.03
N PHE A 258 1.81 -7.58 -2.47
CA PHE A 258 2.62 -6.62 -3.20
C PHE A 258 4.09 -7.08 -3.20
N MET A 259 4.81 -6.83 -4.29
CA MET A 259 6.26 -7.03 -4.35
C MET A 259 6.89 -5.97 -5.27
N GLY A 260 7.85 -5.20 -4.76
CA GLY A 260 8.69 -4.32 -5.58
C GLY A 260 9.87 -5.07 -6.22
N SER A 261 10.39 -4.58 -7.34
CA SER A 261 11.63 -5.08 -7.94
C SER A 261 12.88 -4.61 -7.21
N SER A 262 12.82 -3.47 -6.53
CA SER A 262 13.90 -2.89 -5.75
C SER A 262 13.36 -2.13 -4.51
N PRO A 263 14.23 -1.68 -3.58
CA PRO A 263 13.81 -0.87 -2.44
C PRO A 263 13.17 0.46 -2.81
N ASP A 264 13.41 0.96 -4.02
CA ASP A 264 12.84 2.21 -4.55
C ASP A 264 11.41 2.01 -5.10
N VAL A 265 10.88 0.79 -4.98
CA VAL A 265 9.53 0.38 -5.38
C VAL A 265 8.73 -0.05 -4.16
N THR A 266 7.76 0.76 -3.76
CA THR A 266 6.90 0.51 -2.60
C THR A 266 5.42 0.55 -3.00
N GLY A 267 4.56 -0.01 -2.17
CA GLY A 267 3.14 -0.09 -2.46
C GLY A 267 2.42 -1.12 -1.62
N GLU A 268 1.13 -1.28 -1.89
CA GLU A 268 0.24 -2.16 -1.14
C GLU A 268 -0.79 -2.78 -2.09
N VAL A 269 -1.20 -4.01 -1.79
CA VAL A 269 -2.34 -4.64 -2.47
C VAL A 269 -3.35 -5.09 -1.41
N ILE A 270 -4.59 -4.63 -1.53
CA ILE A 270 -5.69 -5.02 -0.65
C ILE A 270 -6.94 -5.36 -1.44
N ARG A 271 -7.78 -6.23 -0.86
CA ARG A 271 -9.14 -6.41 -1.35
C ARG A 271 -9.97 -5.16 -1.01
N PHE A 272 -10.67 -4.63 -1.99
CA PHE A 272 -11.51 -3.44 -1.89
C PHE A 272 -12.95 -3.81 -2.20
N SER A 273 -13.89 -3.46 -1.31
CA SER A 273 -15.30 -3.90 -1.38
C SER A 273 -16.14 -3.27 -2.51
N ASN A 274 -15.49 -2.74 -3.55
CA ASN A 274 -16.12 -2.14 -4.71
C ASN A 274 -15.52 -2.77 -5.98
N GLY A 275 -16.17 -3.82 -6.47
CA GLY A 275 -15.83 -4.51 -7.72
C GLY A 275 -16.57 -3.90 -8.92
N LYS A 276 -16.03 -4.10 -10.13
CA LYS A 276 -16.80 -3.88 -11.36
C LYS A 276 -17.85 -4.97 -11.50
N TYR A 277 -17.46 -6.19 -11.19
CA TYR A 277 -18.28 -7.38 -11.12
C TYR A 277 -18.08 -8.04 -9.75
N GLY A 278 -19.03 -8.86 -9.32
CA GLY A 278 -18.92 -9.52 -8.01
C GLY A 278 -19.07 -8.56 -6.82
N LYS A 279 -18.34 -8.83 -5.74
CA LYS A 279 -18.43 -8.12 -4.45
C LYS A 279 -17.20 -7.25 -4.18
N SER A 280 -16.06 -7.52 -4.81
CA SER A 280 -14.82 -6.81 -4.54
C SER A 280 -13.92 -6.69 -5.78
N SER A 281 -12.95 -5.80 -5.69
CA SER A 281 -11.82 -5.69 -6.61
C SER A 281 -10.52 -5.67 -5.83
N ILE A 282 -9.41 -5.80 -6.52
CA ILE A 282 -8.09 -5.67 -5.93
C ILE A 282 -7.63 -4.24 -6.10
N ARG A 283 -7.41 -3.54 -5.00
CA ARG A 283 -6.78 -2.23 -4.99
C ARG A 283 -5.28 -2.40 -4.88
N ALA A 284 -4.56 -1.88 -5.86
CA ALA A 284 -3.11 -1.84 -5.88
C ALA A 284 -2.64 -0.39 -5.82
N GLU A 285 -1.94 -0.07 -4.75
CA GLU A 285 -1.24 1.20 -4.55
C GLU A 285 0.23 0.99 -4.90
N TYR A 286 0.83 1.95 -5.61
CA TYR A 286 2.22 1.86 -6.01
C TYR A 286 2.91 3.22 -5.92
N PHE A 287 4.20 3.16 -5.62
CA PHE A 287 5.18 4.21 -5.78
C PHE A 287 6.41 3.58 -6.42
N ILE A 288 6.82 4.09 -7.58
CA ILE A 288 7.99 3.60 -8.32
C ILE A 288 8.91 4.79 -8.55
N SER A 289 10.15 4.69 -8.10
CA SER A 289 11.22 5.63 -8.44
C SER A 289 12.32 4.89 -9.20
N THR A 290 12.59 5.29 -10.44
CA THR A 290 13.61 4.66 -11.29
C THR A 290 14.86 5.53 -11.37
N ASN A 291 16.03 4.89 -11.27
CA ASN A 291 17.32 5.51 -11.53
C ASN A 291 17.76 5.17 -12.96
N ASN A 292 18.64 4.18 -13.12
CA ASN A 292 19.20 3.79 -14.41
C ASN A 292 18.44 2.65 -15.11
N ASP A 293 17.71 1.84 -14.33
CA ASP A 293 17.04 0.64 -14.82
C ASP A 293 15.52 0.79 -14.75
N VAL A 294 14.84 -0.08 -15.50
CA VAL A 294 13.39 -0.23 -15.45
C VAL A 294 13.00 -0.87 -14.13
N GLU A 295 12.05 -0.28 -13.41
CA GLU A 295 11.54 -0.83 -12.16
C GLU A 295 10.09 -1.30 -12.33
N ARG A 296 9.72 -2.31 -11.54
CA ARG A 296 8.39 -2.90 -11.56
C ARG A 296 7.82 -3.13 -10.17
N ALA A 297 6.56 -2.75 -9.99
CA ALA A 297 5.74 -3.18 -8.88
C ALA A 297 4.86 -4.36 -9.30
N TYR A 298 4.73 -5.37 -8.46
CA TYR A 298 4.02 -6.61 -8.76
C TYR A 298 2.87 -6.87 -7.79
N ILE A 299 1.76 -7.36 -8.36
CA ILE A 299 0.70 -8.08 -7.66
C ILE A 299 1.01 -9.56 -7.77
N VAL A 300 1.13 -10.27 -6.64
CA VAL A 300 1.52 -11.68 -6.57
C VAL A 300 0.33 -12.61 -6.68
N LEU A 301 0.35 -13.51 -7.67
CA LEU A 301 -0.71 -14.48 -7.96
C LEU A 301 -0.21 -15.94 -7.95
N ASP A 302 1.04 -16.18 -7.54
CA ASP A 302 1.70 -17.49 -7.61
C ASP A 302 0.86 -18.62 -6.95
N ASP A 303 0.21 -18.32 -5.82
CA ASP A 303 -0.59 -19.28 -5.04
C ASP A 303 -2.00 -19.51 -5.58
N LYS A 304 -2.42 -18.72 -6.58
CA LYS A 304 -3.78 -18.83 -7.17
C LYS A 304 -3.89 -19.92 -8.24
N ASN A 305 -2.77 -20.51 -8.64
CA ASN A 305 -2.73 -21.62 -9.61
C ASN A 305 -3.51 -21.33 -10.90
N ILE A 306 -3.43 -20.09 -11.38
CA ILE A 306 -4.10 -19.63 -12.60
C ILE A 306 -3.33 -20.18 -13.81
N ASN A 307 -3.83 -21.27 -14.39
CA ASN A 307 -3.16 -21.99 -15.48
C ASN A 307 -3.97 -21.88 -16.78
N ILE A 308 -3.35 -21.31 -17.81
CA ILE A 308 -3.89 -21.22 -19.16
C ILE A 308 -3.41 -22.44 -19.93
N LYS A 309 -4.33 -23.31 -20.35
CA LYS A 309 -3.99 -24.61 -20.94
C LYS A 309 -3.67 -24.57 -22.44
N TYR A 310 -4.22 -23.61 -23.16
CA TYR A 310 -4.08 -23.45 -24.61
C TYR A 310 -4.08 -21.96 -24.96
N PRO A 311 -3.51 -21.55 -26.10
CA PRO A 311 -3.41 -20.13 -26.46
C PRO A 311 -4.79 -19.50 -26.70
N PRO A 312 -5.19 -18.46 -25.92
CA PRO A 312 -6.31 -17.61 -26.28
C PRO A 312 -5.92 -16.60 -27.37
N GLN A 313 -6.91 -16.09 -28.09
CA GLN A 313 -6.71 -14.95 -29.01
C GLN A 313 -6.31 -13.70 -28.24
N ASN A 314 -7.01 -13.43 -27.13
CA ASN A 314 -6.76 -12.29 -26.26
C ASN A 314 -6.88 -12.70 -24.80
N ILE A 315 -6.06 -12.11 -23.94
CA ILE A 315 -6.22 -12.14 -22.49
C ILE A 315 -6.14 -10.73 -21.94
N GLY A 316 -6.97 -10.43 -20.96
CA GLY A 316 -7.05 -9.11 -20.38
C GLY A 316 -7.68 -9.09 -19.01
N ILE A 317 -7.74 -7.89 -18.45
CA ILE A 317 -8.25 -7.61 -17.12
C ILE A 317 -9.00 -6.29 -17.11
N TRP A 318 -9.99 -6.16 -16.23
CA TRP A 318 -10.60 -4.86 -15.96
C TRP A 318 -9.72 -4.05 -15.02
N ALA A 319 -9.42 -2.82 -15.42
CA ALA A 319 -8.60 -1.88 -14.67
C ALA A 319 -9.36 -0.57 -14.46
N PHE A 320 -9.52 -0.17 -13.20
CA PHE A 320 -10.01 1.15 -12.83
C PHE A 320 -8.84 2.10 -12.64
N SER A 321 -8.88 3.25 -13.31
CA SER A 321 -7.95 4.35 -13.07
C SER A 321 -8.65 5.59 -12.53
N TYR A 322 -7.96 6.34 -11.67
CA TYR A 322 -8.39 7.64 -11.17
C TYR A 322 -7.87 8.82 -12.00
N GLY A 323 -7.00 8.58 -12.99
CA GLY A 323 -6.40 9.64 -13.79
C GLY A 323 -5.33 9.16 -14.77
N TYR A 324 -4.59 10.11 -15.32
CA TYR A 324 -3.48 9.82 -16.22
C TYR A 324 -2.25 9.35 -15.44
N SER A 325 -1.57 8.31 -15.92
CA SER A 325 -0.27 7.85 -15.42
C SER A 325 0.58 7.32 -16.58
N PRO A 326 1.90 7.58 -16.60
CA PRO A 326 2.82 7.05 -17.60
C PRO A 326 3.13 5.55 -17.45
N ILE A 327 2.54 4.86 -16.46
CA ILE A 327 2.87 3.48 -16.14
C ILE A 327 2.44 2.49 -17.23
N THR A 328 3.24 1.46 -17.43
CA THR A 328 2.87 0.30 -18.26
C THR A 328 2.27 -0.78 -17.36
N ILE A 329 1.11 -1.32 -17.75
CA ILE A 329 0.47 -2.44 -17.05
C ILE A 329 0.65 -3.71 -17.87
N GLY A 330 1.03 -4.80 -17.22
CA GLY A 330 1.15 -6.09 -17.87
C GLY A 330 0.92 -7.29 -16.95
N MET A 331 0.96 -8.47 -17.56
CA MET A 331 0.89 -9.77 -16.89
C MET A 331 2.17 -10.56 -17.12
N ARG A 332 2.62 -11.31 -16.14
CA ARG A 332 3.77 -12.21 -16.26
C ARG A 332 3.30 -13.66 -16.22
N PHE A 333 3.72 -14.42 -17.22
CA PHE A 333 3.49 -15.84 -17.32
C PHE A 333 4.78 -16.62 -17.08
N GLN A 334 4.63 -17.84 -16.59
CA GLN A 334 5.69 -18.83 -16.47
C GLN A 334 5.35 -20.05 -17.32
N ASP A 335 6.27 -20.48 -18.17
CA ASP A 335 6.12 -21.73 -18.94
C ASP A 335 6.50 -22.97 -18.10
N LEU A 336 6.33 -24.16 -18.67
CA LEU A 336 6.67 -25.44 -18.03
C LEU A 336 8.15 -25.55 -17.61
N ASN A 337 9.06 -24.82 -18.27
CA ASN A 337 10.49 -24.82 -17.98
C ASN A 337 10.87 -23.72 -16.98
N GLY A 338 9.90 -22.99 -16.44
CA GLY A 338 10.11 -21.89 -15.52
C GLY A 338 10.50 -20.56 -16.19
N LYS A 339 10.50 -20.48 -17.53
CA LYS A 339 10.83 -19.25 -18.26
C LYS A 339 9.72 -18.23 -18.07
N LYS A 340 10.12 -17.01 -17.70
CA LYS A 340 9.23 -15.86 -17.50
C LYS A 340 8.93 -15.16 -18.82
N ILE A 341 7.67 -14.87 -19.08
CA ILE A 341 7.17 -14.17 -20.27
C ILE A 341 6.33 -12.98 -19.80
N ASN A 342 6.81 -11.76 -20.05
CA ASN A 342 6.06 -10.55 -19.74
C ASN A 342 5.19 -10.16 -20.93
N LEU A 343 3.88 -10.07 -20.71
CA LEU A 343 2.90 -9.59 -21.68
C LEU A 343 2.46 -8.18 -21.27
N LYS A 344 2.75 -7.18 -22.10
CA LYS A 344 2.29 -5.81 -21.87
C LYS A 344 0.83 -5.70 -22.32
N LEU A 345 -0.06 -5.23 -21.43
CA LEU A 345 -1.49 -5.03 -21.73
C LEU A 345 -1.77 -3.58 -22.15
N CYS A 346 -1.08 -2.61 -21.54
CA CYS A 346 -1.28 -1.20 -21.81
C CYS A 346 0.00 -0.41 -21.51
N GLU A 347 0.37 0.50 -22.41
CA GLU A 347 1.49 1.44 -22.22
C GLU A 347 0.91 2.85 -22.01
N GLY A 348 0.98 3.33 -20.78
CA GLY A 348 0.41 4.62 -20.38
C GLY A 348 -1.11 4.53 -20.13
N VAL A 349 -1.51 4.92 -18.93
CA VAL A 349 -2.90 4.99 -18.51
C VAL A 349 -3.44 6.39 -18.79
N ASN A 350 -4.48 6.47 -19.61
CA ASN A 350 -5.08 7.73 -20.06
C ASN A 350 -6.60 7.81 -19.88
N TRP A 351 -7.18 6.94 -19.05
CA TRP A 351 -8.61 6.91 -18.76
C TRP A 351 -8.90 7.17 -17.29
N THR A 352 -10.16 7.48 -17.01
CA THR A 352 -10.72 7.52 -15.65
C THR A 352 -11.95 6.62 -15.63
N GLY A 353 -12.06 5.76 -14.61
CA GLY A 353 -13.09 4.73 -14.56
C GLY A 353 -12.58 3.34 -14.96
N TRP A 354 -13.51 2.41 -15.17
CA TRP A 354 -13.22 1.03 -15.57
C TRP A 354 -12.98 0.90 -17.07
N GLN A 355 -11.85 0.31 -17.45
CA GLN A 355 -11.54 -0.07 -18.83
C GLN A 355 -10.97 -1.50 -18.88
N TYR A 356 -11.37 -2.26 -19.89
CA TYR A 356 -10.79 -3.58 -20.13
C TYR A 356 -9.51 -3.42 -20.96
N ILE A 357 -8.38 -3.81 -20.38
CA ILE A 357 -7.07 -3.79 -21.03
C ILE A 357 -6.66 -5.22 -21.37
N PHE A 358 -6.16 -5.46 -22.58
CA PHE A 358 -5.90 -6.80 -23.08
C PHE A 358 -4.73 -6.83 -24.06
N ALA A 359 -4.15 -8.01 -24.25
CA ALA A 359 -3.15 -8.27 -25.27
C ALA A 359 -3.23 -9.72 -25.77
N THR A 360 -2.54 -9.98 -26.88
CA THR A 360 -2.41 -11.32 -27.46
C THR A 360 -1.22 -12.05 -26.85
N PRO A 361 -1.43 -13.15 -26.09
CA PRO A 361 -0.33 -13.94 -25.55
C PRO A 361 0.39 -14.74 -26.65
N PRO A 362 1.54 -15.39 -26.36
CA PRO A 362 2.25 -16.22 -27.33
C PRO A 362 1.33 -17.28 -27.95
N GLN A 363 1.29 -17.38 -29.28
CA GLN A 363 0.39 -18.31 -29.96
C GLN A 363 1.00 -19.71 -30.19
N ASP A 364 2.27 -19.92 -29.81
CA ASP A 364 2.91 -21.23 -29.88
C ASP A 364 2.38 -22.15 -28.79
N ILE A 365 1.57 -23.13 -29.21
CA ILE A 365 0.95 -24.12 -28.33
C ILE A 365 1.97 -24.91 -27.48
N LYS A 366 3.22 -25.03 -27.93
CA LYS A 366 4.27 -25.77 -27.20
C LYS A 366 4.70 -25.09 -25.89
N LEU A 367 4.42 -23.80 -25.74
CA LEU A 367 4.71 -23.05 -24.52
C LEU A 367 3.67 -23.30 -23.42
N TYR A 368 2.53 -23.89 -23.76
CA TYR A 368 1.42 -24.10 -22.84
C TYR A 368 1.53 -25.44 -22.12
N PRO A 369 1.02 -25.56 -20.88
CA PRO A 369 0.29 -24.54 -20.12
C PRO A 369 1.18 -23.40 -19.59
N LEU A 370 0.62 -22.18 -19.59
CA LEU A 370 1.23 -21.01 -18.99
C LEU A 370 0.59 -20.73 -17.63
N LYS A 371 1.40 -20.57 -16.59
CA LYS A 371 0.96 -20.13 -15.26
C LYS A 371 1.03 -18.61 -15.18
N LEU A 372 -0.08 -17.94 -14.89
CA LEU A 372 -0.08 -16.51 -14.57
C LEU A 372 0.40 -16.34 -13.13
N ASP A 373 1.51 -15.64 -12.95
CA ASP A 373 2.16 -15.50 -11.65
C ASP A 373 2.13 -14.05 -11.13
N ARG A 374 2.15 -13.05 -12.01
CA ARG A 374 2.07 -11.63 -11.62
C ARG A 374 1.20 -10.78 -12.54
N ILE A 375 0.63 -9.73 -11.96
CA ILE A 375 0.32 -8.48 -12.69
C ILE A 375 1.41 -7.48 -12.31
N TYR A 376 1.88 -6.68 -13.25
CA TYR A 376 2.95 -5.72 -13.00
C TYR A 376 2.61 -4.32 -13.51
N PHE A 377 3.14 -3.35 -12.77
CA PHE A 377 3.33 -1.97 -13.18
C PHE A 377 4.80 -1.81 -13.56
N GLU A 378 5.10 -1.17 -14.69
CA GLU A 378 6.46 -0.95 -15.18
C GLU A 378 6.66 0.54 -15.50
N LEU A 379 7.75 1.11 -14.99
CA LEU A 379 8.15 2.49 -15.25
C LEU A 379 9.53 2.54 -15.91
N GLU A 380 9.65 3.36 -16.95
CA GLU A 380 10.91 3.59 -17.66
C GLU A 380 11.96 4.30 -16.79
N PRO A 381 13.27 4.19 -17.09
CA PRO A 381 14.34 4.80 -16.32
C PRO A 381 14.23 6.33 -16.18
N ASN A 382 14.85 6.88 -15.13
CA ASN A 382 14.89 8.31 -14.81
C ASN A 382 13.51 8.97 -14.64
N LYS A 383 12.56 8.25 -14.04
CA LYS A 383 11.20 8.71 -13.78
C LYS A 383 10.76 8.30 -12.38
N TYR A 384 9.77 9.00 -11.87
CA TYR A 384 9.03 8.52 -10.71
C TYR A 384 7.54 8.66 -10.99
N ASP A 385 6.75 7.75 -10.45
CA ASP A 385 5.30 7.79 -10.54
C ASP A 385 4.67 7.09 -9.34
N TYR A 386 3.48 7.52 -8.96
CA TYR A 386 2.72 6.90 -7.88
C TYR A 386 1.24 6.99 -8.15
N GLY A 387 0.48 6.03 -7.63
CA GLY A 387 -0.94 6.04 -7.84
C GLY A 387 -1.62 4.80 -7.29
N VAL A 388 -2.90 4.71 -7.65
CA VAL A 388 -3.76 3.61 -7.25
C VAL A 388 -4.53 3.13 -8.47
N MET A 389 -4.60 1.82 -8.64
CA MET A 389 -5.49 1.19 -9.61
C MET A 389 -6.30 0.08 -8.97
N LEU A 390 -7.51 -0.14 -9.47
CA LEU A 390 -8.31 -1.28 -9.08
C LEU A 390 -8.31 -2.31 -10.21
N PHE A 391 -8.20 -3.58 -9.88
CA PHE A 391 -8.24 -4.67 -10.84
C PHE A 391 -9.34 -5.65 -10.52
N ASP A 392 -10.03 -6.09 -11.55
CA ASP A 392 -11.14 -7.04 -11.44
C ASP A 392 -11.17 -7.94 -12.69
N GLN A 393 -11.72 -9.14 -12.54
CA GLN A 393 -11.92 -10.19 -13.55
C GLN A 393 -10.85 -10.28 -14.64
N ILE A 394 -10.02 -11.31 -14.53
CA ILE A 394 -9.14 -11.75 -15.62
C ILE A 394 -9.97 -12.61 -16.55
N GLU A 395 -10.00 -12.23 -17.82
CA GLU A 395 -10.80 -12.86 -18.85
C GLU A 395 -9.92 -13.20 -20.06
N ALA A 396 -10.25 -14.28 -20.76
CA ALA A 396 -9.60 -14.66 -22.01
C ALA A 396 -10.63 -15.01 -23.08
N ASP A 397 -10.32 -14.65 -24.32
CA ASP A 397 -11.12 -15.02 -25.48
C ASP A 397 -10.41 -16.11 -26.27
N TYR A 398 -11.14 -17.19 -26.57
CA TYR A 398 -10.61 -18.33 -27.29
C TYR A 398 -11.28 -18.41 -28.66
N PRO A 399 -10.55 -18.88 -29.69
CA PRO A 399 -11.10 -19.00 -31.02
C PRO A 399 -12.33 -19.92 -31.00
N LYS A 400 -13.54 -19.33 -31.07
CA LYS A 400 -14.77 -20.08 -31.27
C LYS A 400 -14.80 -20.52 -32.72
N ASN A 401 -14.89 -21.82 -32.95
CA ASN A 401 -15.21 -22.33 -34.28
C ASN A 401 -16.57 -21.73 -34.67
N LYS A 402 -16.58 -20.87 -35.71
CA LYS A 402 -17.77 -20.11 -36.16
C LYS A 402 -18.97 -21.00 -36.53
N GLU A 403 -18.79 -22.32 -36.59
CA GLU A 403 -19.82 -23.29 -36.96
C GLU A 403 -20.68 -23.80 -35.78
N ILE A 404 -20.33 -23.53 -34.52
CA ILE A 404 -21.18 -23.95 -33.38
C ILE A 404 -22.15 -22.83 -33.01
N LYS A 405 -23.01 -22.45 -33.95
CA LYS A 405 -24.33 -21.87 -33.64
C LYS A 405 -25.33 -22.96 -33.98
N LEU A 406 -26.04 -23.48 -32.97
CA LEU A 406 -27.15 -24.46 -33.02
C LEU A 406 -26.86 -25.89 -32.55
N LEU A 407 -25.79 -26.16 -31.81
CA LEU A 407 -25.78 -27.32 -30.91
C LEU A 407 -25.90 -26.78 -29.50
N GLU A 408 -27.04 -27.05 -28.89
CA GLU A 408 -27.34 -26.81 -27.47
C GLU A 408 -26.08 -27.10 -26.63
N GLU A 409 -25.69 -26.15 -25.76
CA GLU A 409 -24.54 -26.24 -24.85
C GLU A 409 -24.72 -27.47 -23.91
N HIS A 410 -24.46 -28.67 -24.42
CA HIS A 410 -24.35 -29.87 -23.60
C HIS A 410 -23.03 -29.76 -22.85
N ASN A 411 -23.10 -29.53 -21.54
CA ASN A 411 -21.92 -29.45 -20.69
C ASN A 411 -21.39 -30.87 -20.45
N TYR A 412 -20.50 -31.33 -21.33
CA TYR A 412 -19.83 -32.61 -21.15
C TYR A 412 -18.71 -32.51 -20.10
N ILE A 413 -18.75 -33.41 -19.12
CA ILE A 413 -17.72 -33.58 -18.08
C ILE A 413 -17.02 -34.91 -18.33
N PHE A 414 -15.69 -34.92 -18.25
CA PHE A 414 -14.91 -36.17 -18.27
C PHE A 414 -14.66 -36.66 -16.84
N TYR A 415 -14.97 -37.92 -16.57
CA TYR A 415 -14.76 -38.56 -15.28
C TYR A 415 -13.86 -39.79 -15.42
N MET A 416 -12.77 -39.83 -14.66
CA MET A 416 -11.92 -41.01 -14.56
C MET A 416 -12.46 -41.95 -13.49
N VAL A 417 -12.81 -43.18 -13.90
CA VAL A 417 -13.31 -44.25 -13.04
C VAL A 417 -12.27 -44.56 -11.95
N LYS A 418 -12.70 -44.56 -10.69
CA LYS A 418 -11.87 -44.94 -9.53
C LYS A 418 -12.13 -46.41 -9.15
N PRO A 419 -11.21 -47.06 -8.42
CA PRO A 419 -11.45 -48.41 -7.89
C PRO A 419 -12.75 -48.46 -7.07
N GLY A 420 -13.64 -49.40 -7.42
CA GLY A 420 -14.95 -49.58 -6.78
C GLY A 420 -16.09 -48.75 -7.35
N ASP A 421 -15.85 -47.91 -8.36
CA ASP A 421 -16.93 -47.19 -9.05
C ASP A 421 -17.77 -48.14 -9.91
N THR A 422 -19.08 -47.87 -9.96
CA THR A 422 -20.04 -48.52 -10.85
C THR A 422 -20.76 -47.47 -11.69
N LEU A 423 -21.35 -47.86 -12.82
CA LEU A 423 -22.17 -46.94 -13.63
C LEU A 423 -23.28 -46.28 -12.80
N LYS A 424 -23.86 -47.00 -11.83
CA LYS A 424 -24.89 -46.49 -10.92
C LYS A 424 -24.33 -45.49 -9.91
N SER A 425 -23.18 -45.77 -9.30
CA SER A 425 -22.57 -44.83 -8.34
C SER A 425 -22.13 -43.54 -9.03
N ILE A 426 -21.60 -43.63 -10.26
CA ILE A 426 -21.23 -42.48 -11.08
C ILE A 426 -22.49 -41.71 -11.51
N SER A 427 -23.54 -42.41 -11.97
CA SER A 427 -24.82 -41.79 -12.30
C SER A 427 -25.39 -41.02 -11.10
N LYS A 428 -25.39 -41.63 -9.91
CA LYS A 428 -25.87 -40.99 -8.68
C LYS A 428 -25.07 -39.75 -8.31
N LYS A 429 -23.76 -39.76 -8.56
CA LYS A 429 -22.86 -38.65 -8.26
C LYS A 429 -23.04 -37.44 -9.17
N PHE A 430 -23.34 -37.65 -10.45
CA PHE A 430 -23.39 -36.57 -11.45
C PHE A 430 -24.80 -36.15 -11.86
N TYR A 431 -25.78 -37.03 -11.71
CA TYR A 431 -27.18 -36.77 -12.05
C TYR A 431 -28.12 -36.80 -10.84
N ASP A 432 -27.58 -36.96 -9.62
CA ASP A 432 -28.34 -37.16 -8.38
C ASP A 432 -29.29 -38.37 -8.39
N THR A 433 -29.19 -39.24 -9.40
CA THR A 433 -30.01 -40.45 -9.58
C THR A 433 -29.20 -41.62 -10.13
N GLU A 434 -29.49 -42.84 -9.67
CA GLU A 434 -28.90 -44.07 -10.26
C GLU A 434 -29.54 -44.42 -11.60
N SER A 435 -30.75 -43.93 -11.89
CA SER A 435 -31.55 -44.34 -13.06
C SER A 435 -30.92 -43.97 -14.40
N ASN A 436 -30.00 -42.99 -14.42
CA ASN A 436 -29.33 -42.55 -15.63
C ASN A 436 -28.11 -43.42 -16.01
N TYR A 437 -27.83 -44.50 -15.27
CA TYR A 437 -26.69 -45.38 -15.58
C TYR A 437 -26.76 -46.01 -16.97
N LEU A 438 -27.96 -46.33 -17.48
CA LEU A 438 -28.15 -46.87 -18.85
C LEU A 438 -27.83 -45.83 -19.92
N LYS A 439 -28.24 -44.58 -19.70
CA LYS A 439 -27.90 -43.45 -20.57
C LYS A 439 -26.40 -43.22 -20.53
N LEU A 440 -25.81 -43.18 -19.33
CA LEU A 440 -24.37 -43.04 -19.14
C LEU A 440 -23.58 -44.16 -19.84
N ALA A 441 -24.03 -45.41 -19.74
CA ALA A 441 -23.41 -46.54 -20.43
C ALA A 441 -23.45 -46.34 -21.95
N LYS A 442 -24.65 -46.04 -22.48
CA LYS A 442 -24.86 -45.80 -23.90
C LYS A 442 -24.02 -44.64 -24.44
N ASP A 443 -23.98 -43.51 -23.74
CA ASP A 443 -23.23 -42.31 -24.11
C ASP A 443 -21.71 -42.59 -24.14
N ASN A 444 -21.26 -43.65 -23.45
CA ASN A 444 -19.86 -44.08 -23.38
C ASN A 444 -19.56 -45.36 -24.16
N GLY A 445 -20.51 -45.87 -24.95
CA GLY A 445 -20.35 -47.11 -25.70
C GLY A 445 -20.07 -48.32 -24.81
N LEU A 446 -20.67 -48.35 -23.62
CA LEU A 446 -20.53 -49.43 -22.63
C LEU A 446 -21.79 -50.27 -22.56
N ASP A 447 -21.60 -51.57 -22.29
CA ASP A 447 -22.68 -52.44 -21.89
C ASP A 447 -23.18 -52.05 -20.49
N ALA A 448 -24.50 -52.15 -20.27
CA ALA A 448 -25.14 -51.75 -19.01
C ALA A 448 -24.63 -52.52 -17.78
N ASP A 449 -24.19 -53.75 -18.00
CA ASP A 449 -23.73 -54.69 -16.98
C ASP A 449 -22.20 -54.79 -16.91
N VAL A 450 -21.47 -53.92 -17.62
CA VAL A 450 -20.00 -53.97 -17.64
C VAL A 450 -19.43 -53.59 -16.27
N GLU A 451 -18.45 -54.37 -15.80
CA GLU A 451 -17.60 -53.94 -14.69
C GLU A 451 -16.69 -52.80 -15.17
N LEU A 452 -16.69 -51.69 -14.44
CA LEU A 452 -15.86 -50.55 -14.79
C LEU A 452 -14.43 -50.74 -14.31
N GLU A 453 -13.50 -50.79 -15.26
CA GLU A 453 -12.08 -50.79 -14.96
C GLU A 453 -11.62 -49.40 -14.47
N ALA A 454 -10.88 -49.38 -13.37
CA ALA A 454 -10.28 -48.16 -12.85
C ALA A 454 -9.32 -47.54 -13.89
N GLY A 455 -9.38 -46.22 -14.04
CA GLY A 455 -8.61 -45.47 -15.03
C GLY A 455 -9.35 -45.22 -16.35
N LYS A 456 -10.47 -45.91 -16.62
CA LYS A 456 -11.33 -45.62 -17.78
C LYS A 456 -11.92 -44.21 -17.67
N VAL A 457 -12.02 -43.50 -18.80
CA VAL A 457 -12.58 -42.14 -18.84
C VAL A 457 -13.99 -42.18 -19.43
N LEU A 458 -14.97 -41.67 -18.68
CA LEU A 458 -16.36 -41.54 -19.08
C LEU A 458 -16.68 -40.09 -19.43
N VAL A 459 -17.44 -39.89 -20.50
CA VAL A 459 -18.10 -38.65 -20.91
C VAL A 459 -19.48 -38.58 -20.24
N ILE A 460 -19.72 -37.52 -19.48
CA ILE A 460 -20.95 -37.31 -18.73
C ILE A 460 -21.63 -36.07 -19.28
N ALA A 461 -22.79 -36.23 -19.92
CA ALA A 461 -23.55 -35.13 -20.50
C ALA A 461 -24.44 -34.48 -19.42
N LYS A 462 -24.03 -33.31 -18.90
CA LYS A 462 -24.78 -32.58 -17.87
C LYS A 462 -25.91 -31.74 -18.46
#